data_AF-A0A3G9H0K5-F1
#
_entry.id   AF-A0A3G9H0K5-F1
#
_cell.length_a   1.000
_cell.length_b   1.000
_cell.length_c   1.000
_cell.angle_alpha   90.00
_cell.angle_beta   90.00
_cell.angle_gamma   90.00
#
_symmetry.space_group_name_H-M   'P 1'
#
loop_
_entity.id
_entity.type
_entity.pdbx_description
1 polymer ?
#
loop_
_entity_poly.entity_id
_entity_poly.type
_entity_poly.pdbx_seq_one_letter_code
_entity_poly.pdbx_strand_id
1 'polypeptide(L)' 'MKPPMDVMKRGLIDEPFSVGVKSIDGLLTSGKGQKVGIFAGSGVGKSTLMGMIVKGAKLR' A
#
# COMPACT_ATOMS: atom_id res chain seq x y z
N MET A 1 -13.21 -3.03 -21.73
CA MET A 1 -12.69 -2.20 -20.62
C MET A 1 -13.77 -2.11 -19.56
N LYS A 2 -13.49 -2.46 -18.30
CA LYS A 2 -14.51 -2.41 -17.23
C LYS A 2 -14.78 -0.94 -16.87
N PRO A 3 -16.04 -0.48 -16.78
CA PRO A 3 -16.33 0.89 -16.39
C PRO A 3 -15.80 1.16 -14.96
N PRO A 4 -15.38 2.41 -14.67
CA PRO A 4 -14.90 2.76 -13.34
C PRO A 4 -15.99 2.58 -12.28
N MET A 5 -15.56 2.31 -11.05
CA MET A 5 -16.46 2.29 -9.89
C MET A 5 -17.10 3.68 -9.72
N ASP A 6 -18.42 3.67 -9.55
CA ASP A 6 -19.23 4.83 -9.16
C ASP A 6 -18.65 5.50 -7.91
N VAL A 7 -18.57 6.84 -7.93
CA VAL A 7 -18.00 7.64 -6.84
C VAL A 7 -18.74 7.38 -5.53
N MET A 8 -20.06 7.21 -5.58
CA MET A 8 -20.89 6.97 -4.39
C MET A 8 -20.74 5.56 -3.81
N LYS A 9 -20.08 4.66 -4.56
CA LYS A 9 -19.80 3.28 -4.12
C LYS A 9 -18.38 3.12 -3.55
N ARG A 10 -17.57 4.18 -3.52
CA ARG A 10 -16.23 4.14 -2.93
C ARG A 10 -16.34 4.22 -1.41
N GLY A 11 -15.84 3.20 -0.71
CA GLY A 11 -15.71 3.23 0.73
C GLY A 11 -14.67 4.24 1.20
N LEU A 12 -14.78 4.67 2.46
CA LEU A 12 -13.71 5.41 3.14
C LEU A 12 -12.51 4.48 3.37
N ILE A 13 -11.32 5.09 3.53
CA ILE A 13 -10.12 4.40 3.96
C ILE A 13 -10.06 4.55 5.49
N ASP A 14 -10.67 3.62 6.21
CA ASP A 14 -10.85 3.67 7.67
C ASP A 14 -10.24 2.45 8.40
N GLU A 15 -9.83 1.42 7.68
CA GLU A 15 -9.13 0.25 8.22
C GLU A 15 -7.60 0.40 8.05
N PRO A 16 -6.82 0.47 9.14
CA PRO A 16 -5.35 0.50 9.05
C PRO A 16 -4.78 -0.78 8.43
N PHE A 17 -3.80 -0.62 7.54
CA PHE A 17 -3.11 -1.69 6.85
C PHE A 17 -1.60 -1.59 7.11
N SER A 18 -1.09 -2.45 7.99
CA SER A 18 0.34 -2.57 8.27
C SER A 18 1.02 -3.38 7.15
N VAL A 19 2.06 -2.81 6.56
CA VAL A 19 2.84 -3.42 5.48
C VAL A 19 4.04 -4.23 5.99
N GLY A 20 4.35 -4.14 7.30
CA GLY A 20 5.45 -4.88 7.93
C GLY A 20 6.83 -4.26 7.74
N VAL A 21 6.90 -3.03 7.22
CA VAL A 21 8.14 -2.24 7.09
C VAL A 21 8.05 -1.06 8.06
N LYS A 22 8.88 -1.07 9.11
CA LYS A 22 8.79 -0.12 10.24
C LYS A 22 8.75 1.35 9.82
N SER A 23 9.56 1.75 8.84
CA SER A 23 9.59 3.13 8.35
C SER A 23 8.29 3.52 7.63
N ILE A 24 7.60 2.58 6.99
CA ILE A 24 6.29 2.82 6.37
C ILE A 24 5.21 2.81 7.44
N ASP A 25 5.16 1.77 8.27
CA ASP A 25 4.12 1.62 9.31
C ASP A 25 4.16 2.74 10.36
N GLY A 26 5.34 3.30 10.64
CA GLY A 26 5.52 4.33 11.65
C GLY A 26 5.36 5.76 11.13
N LEU A 27 5.69 6.03 9.87
CA LEU A 27 5.72 7.40 9.32
C LEU A 27 4.71 7.63 8.20
N LEU A 28 4.27 6.57 7.53
CA LEU A 28 3.41 6.59 6.35
C LEU A 28 2.27 5.57 6.51
N THR A 29 1.62 5.60 7.69
CA THR A 29 0.49 4.71 8.02
C THR A 29 -0.47 4.63 6.85
N SER A 30 -0.65 3.41 6.35
CA SER A 30 -1.47 3.13 5.18
C SER A 30 -2.78 2.50 5.60
N GLY A 31 -3.84 2.75 4.83
CA GLY A 31 -5.15 2.13 5.05
C GLY A 31 -5.56 1.22 3.89
N LYS A 32 -6.50 0.30 4.17
CA LYS A 32 -7.04 -0.62 3.17
C LYS A 32 -7.79 0.15 2.10
N GLY A 33 -7.47 -0.16 0.83
CA GLY A 33 -8.04 0.56 -0.32
C GLY A 33 -7.28 1.85 -0.70
N GLN A 34 -6.28 2.27 0.08
CA GLN A 34 -5.41 3.38 -0.29
C GLN A 34 -4.53 3.02 -1.51
N LYS A 35 -4.35 3.99 -2.42
CA LYS A 35 -3.45 3.85 -3.57
C LYS A 35 -2.14 4.57 -3.25
N VAL A 36 -1.06 3.82 -3.14
CA VAL A 36 0.27 4.33 -2.77
C VAL A 36 1.25 4.10 -3.92
N GLY A 37 2.03 5.13 -4.27
CA GLY A 37 3.09 5.03 -5.26
C GLY A 37 4.45 4.76 -4.61
N ILE A 38 5.26 3.91 -5.24
CA ILE A 38 6.65 3.66 -4.84
C ILE A 38 7.59 4.26 -5.90
N PHE A 39 8.24 5.36 -5.52
CA PHE A 39 9.16 6.13 -6.36
C PHE A 39 10.60 5.93 -5.89
N ALA A 40 11.47 5.52 -6.80
CA ALA A 40 12.88 5.26 -6.50
C ALA A 40 13.70 5.25 -7.80
N GLY A 41 14.99 5.59 -7.71
CA GLY A 41 15.94 5.45 -8.83
C GLY A 41 16.28 3.99 -9.16
N SER A 42 17.09 3.78 -10.20
CA SER A 42 17.57 2.43 -10.54
C SER A 42 18.53 1.89 -9.47
N GLY A 43 18.45 0.60 -9.14
CA GLY A 43 19.39 -0.08 -8.24
C GLY A 43 19.21 0.18 -6.73
N VAL A 44 18.27 1.04 -6.31
CA VAL A 44 18.12 1.45 -4.89
C VAL A 44 17.25 0.49 -4.04
N GLY A 45 16.90 -0.67 -4.57
CA GLY A 45 16.16 -1.71 -3.82
C GLY A 45 14.64 -1.64 -3.87
N LYS A 46 14.02 -0.94 -4.83
CA LYS A 46 12.55 -0.89 -5.01
C LYS A 46 11.89 -2.27 -5.03
N SER A 47 12.40 -3.20 -5.84
CA SER A 47 11.84 -4.56 -5.93
C SER A 47 12.03 -5.35 -4.63
N THR A 48 13.15 -5.13 -3.93
CA THR A 48 13.39 -5.72 -2.61
C THR A 48 12.37 -5.22 -1.60
N LEU A 49 12.11 -3.92 -1.54
CA LEU A 49 11.08 -3.33 -0.68
C LEU A 49 9.70 -3.91 -1.00
N MET A 50 9.34 -4.05 -2.27
CA MET A 50 8.08 -4.71 -2.66
C MET A 50 8.02 -6.16 -2.15
N GLY A 51 9.11 -6.92 -2.24
CA GLY A 51 9.20 -8.27 -1.68
C GLY A 51 9.06 -8.30 -0.15
N MET A 52 9.61 -7.30 0.56
CA MET A 52 9.44 -7.14 2.00
C MET A 52 7.98 -6.85 2.35
N ILE A 53 7.32 -5.95 1.61
CA ILE A 53 5.90 -5.62 1.80
C ILE A 53 5.03 -6.86 1.59
N VAL A 54 5.24 -7.63 0.51
CA VAL A 54 4.45 -8.85 0.26
C VAL A 54 4.60 -9.89 1.39
N LYS A 55 5.81 -10.03 1.95
CA LYS A 55 6.06 -10.95 3.08
C LYS A 55 5.53 -10.43 4.41
N GLY A 56 5.57 -9.12 4.63
CA GLY A 56 5.24 -8.47 5.89
C GLY A 56 3.78 -8.05 6.02
N ALA A 57 3.08 -7.86 4.91
CA ALA A 57 1.67 -7.51 4.87
C ALA A 57 0.83 -8.60 5.55
N LYS A 58 0.11 -8.19 6.61
CA LYS A 58 -0.81 -9.10 7.29
C LYS A 58 -2.10 -9.17 6.50
N LEU A 59 -2.40 -10.35 5.93
CA LEU A 59 -3.76 -10.67 5.47
C LEU A 59 -4.65 -10.83 6.69
N ARG A 60 -5.45 -9.80 6.95
CA ARG A 60 -6.72 -9.96 7.66
C ARG A 60 -7.84 -9.78 6.65
#